data_AF-A0A523Z665-F1
#
_entry.id   AF-A0A523Z665-F1
#
_cell.length_a   1.000
_cell.length_b   1.000
_cell.length_c   1.000
_cell.angle_alpha   90.00
_cell.angle_beta   90.00
_cell.angle_gamma   90.00
#
_symmetry.space_group_name_H-M   'P 1'
#
loop_
_entity.id
_entity.type
_entity.pdbx_description
1 polymer ?
#
loop_
_entity_poly.entity_id
_entity_poly.type
_entity_poly.pdbx_seq_one_letter_code
_entity_poly.pdbx_strand_id
1 'polypeptide(L)'
;MQESYNNKKGGIMDYKLITRHFDASKELQNQIDKKMEKMVKFDKWINHLDIIINGEGDRKSTEINAFLEHKQINAKVEGMDAYNTFAKAFLKIERQIKEFESRVTDHHGYR
;
A
#
# COMPACT_ATOMS: atom_id res chain seq x y z
N MET A 1 -8.43 -19.35 4.63
CA MET A 1 -7.84 -19.22 3.28
C MET A 1 -7.00 -17.94 3.28
N GLN A 2 -5.73 -18.04 2.93
CA GLN A 2 -4.80 -16.93 2.78
C GLN A 2 -4.13 -17.05 1.42
N GLU A 3 -4.14 -15.98 0.64
CA GLU A 3 -3.46 -15.93 -0.65
C GLU A 3 -2.42 -14.82 -0.65
N SER A 4 -1.39 -14.96 -1.49
CA SER A 4 -0.35 -13.94 -1.68
C SER A 4 -0.02 -13.78 -3.16
N TYR A 5 -0.01 -12.54 -3.62
CA TYR A 5 0.29 -12.15 -5.00
C TYR A 5 1.48 -11.18 -5.01
N ASN A 6 2.49 -11.45 -5.84
CA ASN A 6 3.63 -10.55 -6.04
C ASN A 6 3.54 -9.93 -7.44
N ASN A 7 3.69 -8.60 -7.56
CA ASN A 7 3.73 -7.92 -8.86
C ASN A 7 5.11 -7.28 -9.11
N LYS A 8 5.80 -7.74 -10.16
CA LYS A 8 7.09 -7.20 -10.65
C LYS A 8 7.02 -6.73 -12.10
N LYS A 9 5.98 -6.01 -12.50
CA LYS A 9 5.91 -5.40 -13.84
C LYS A 9 6.68 -4.08 -13.87
N GLY A 10 7.58 -3.93 -14.85
CA GLY A 10 8.30 -2.68 -15.07
C GLY A 10 7.32 -1.52 -15.28
N GLY A 11 7.47 -0.45 -14.48
CA GLY A 11 6.56 0.69 -14.46
C GLY A 11 5.49 0.66 -13.36
N ILE A 12 5.48 -0.36 -12.49
CA ILE A 12 4.63 -0.43 -11.28
C ILE A 12 5.54 -0.67 -10.07
N MET A 13 5.20 -0.06 -8.93
CA MET A 13 5.89 -0.27 -7.66
C MET A 13 5.82 -1.76 -7.24
N ASP A 14 6.93 -2.34 -6.76
CA ASP A 14 6.93 -3.71 -6.24
C ASP A 14 6.06 -3.80 -4.98
N TYR A 15 5.08 -4.69 -5.02
CA TYR A 15 4.17 -4.90 -3.90
C TYR A 15 3.74 -6.36 -3.79
N LYS A 16 3.38 -6.74 -2.56
CA LYS A 16 2.77 -8.00 -2.21
C LYS A 16 1.36 -7.78 -1.70
N LEU A 17 0.38 -8.40 -2.36
CA LEU A 17 -1.01 -8.42 -1.89
C LEU A 17 -1.28 -9.71 -1.13
N ILE A 18 -1.76 -9.58 0.09
CA ILE A 18 -2.15 -10.68 0.98
C ILE A 18 -3.64 -10.54 1.29
N THR A 19 -4.45 -11.50 0.84
CA THR A 19 -5.86 -11.57 1.23
C THR A 19 -6.09 -12.63 2.30
N ARG A 20 -7.01 -12.35 3.22
CA ARG A 20 -7.41 -13.29 4.28
C ARG A 20 -8.92 -13.40 4.29
N HIS A 21 -9.44 -14.64 4.34
CA HIS A 21 -10.87 -14.95 4.38
C HIS A 21 -11.66 -14.59 3.11
N PHE A 22 -10.98 -14.29 2.00
CA PHE A 22 -11.56 -14.16 0.66
C PHE A 22 -10.46 -14.18 -0.41
N ASP A 23 -10.87 -14.44 -1.65
CA ASP A 23 -10.01 -14.35 -2.82
C ASP A 23 -10.19 -12.98 -3.50
N ALA A 24 -9.09 -12.32 -3.85
CA ALA A 24 -9.16 -11.02 -4.49
C ALA A 24 -9.80 -11.13 -5.89
N SER A 25 -10.89 -10.41 -6.14
CA SER A 25 -11.44 -10.28 -7.48
C SER A 25 -10.44 -9.61 -8.42
N LYS A 26 -10.51 -9.92 -9.72
CA LYS A 26 -9.69 -9.23 -10.74
C LYS A 26 -9.90 -7.72 -10.72
N GLU A 27 -11.11 -7.27 -10.39
CA GLU A 27 -11.44 -5.86 -10.30
C GLU A 27 -10.71 -5.17 -9.13
N LEU A 28 -10.68 -5.82 -7.95
CA LEU A 28 -9.91 -5.32 -6.81
C LEU A 28 -8.41 -5.28 -7.11
N GLN A 29 -7.87 -6.33 -7.72
CA GLN A 29 -6.46 -6.37 -8.15
C GLN A 29 -6.14 -5.23 -9.12
N ASN A 30 -6.99 -5.02 -10.14
CA ASN A 30 -6.83 -3.92 -11.10
C ASN A 30 -6.89 -2.54 -10.42
N GLN A 31 -7.76 -2.36 -9.42
CA GLN A 31 -7.80 -1.11 -8.65
C GLN A 31 -6.53 -0.91 -7.82
N ILE A 32 -5.99 -1.97 -7.23
CA ILE A 32 -4.73 -1.92 -6.49
C ILE A 32 -3.58 -1.56 -7.43
N ASP A 33 -3.46 -2.24 -8.58
CA ASP A 33 -2.44 -1.96 -9.60
C ASP A 33 -2.46 -0.49 -10.04
N LYS A 34 -3.63 0.05 -10.38
CA LYS A 34 -3.80 1.48 -10.75
C LYS A 34 -3.36 2.45 -9.66
N LYS A 35 -3.46 2.04 -8.39
CA LYS A 35 -3.01 2.86 -7.26
C LYS A 35 -1.50 2.70 -7.05
N MET A 36 -0.95 1.52 -7.25
CA MET A 36 0.49 1.27 -7.16
C MET A 36 1.28 1.95 -8.28
N GLU A 37 0.69 2.12 -9.48
CA GLU A 37 1.25 2.98 -10.53
C GLU A 37 1.52 4.41 -10.04
N LYS A 38 0.66 4.95 -9.15
CA LYS A 38 0.86 6.29 -8.57
C LYS A 38 1.97 6.34 -7.52
N MET A 39 2.37 5.19 -6.98
CA MET A 39 3.43 5.08 -5.98
C MET A 39 4.82 5.02 -6.61
N VAL A 40 4.91 4.77 -7.92
CA VAL A 40 6.18 4.74 -8.67
C VAL A 40 6.98 6.04 -8.52
N LYS A 41 6.31 7.19 -8.40
CA LYS A 41 6.98 8.49 -8.14
C LYS A 41 7.75 8.55 -6.80
N PHE A 42 7.52 7.59 -5.91
CA PHE A 42 8.21 7.45 -4.63
C PHE A 42 9.14 6.23 -4.59
N ASP A 43 9.42 5.59 -5.73
CA ASP A 43 10.26 4.38 -5.83
C ASP A 43 11.64 4.55 -5.18
N LYS A 44 12.22 5.75 -5.26
CA LYS A 44 13.48 6.09 -4.60
C LYS A 44 13.44 5.93 -3.08
N TRP A 45 12.26 6.07 -2.47
CA TRP A 45 12.09 6.08 -1.02
C TRP A 45 11.50 4.77 -0.48
N ILE A 46 10.79 4.02 -1.32
CA ILE A 46 10.07 2.81 -0.94
C ILE A 46 10.82 1.61 -1.49
N ASN A 47 11.18 0.67 -0.62
CA ASN A 47 11.78 -0.59 -1.01
C ASN A 47 10.72 -1.61 -1.44
N HIS A 48 9.62 -1.67 -0.68
CA HIS A 48 8.55 -2.65 -0.88
C HIS A 48 7.25 -2.19 -0.20
N LEU A 49 6.11 -2.67 -0.70
CA LEU A 49 4.79 -2.49 -0.08
C LEU A 49 4.10 -3.84 0.18
N ASP A 50 3.70 -4.08 1.42
CA ASP A 50 2.74 -5.15 1.75
C ASP A 50 1.33 -4.55 1.84
N ILE A 51 0.37 -5.13 1.13
CA ILE A 51 -1.05 -4.79 1.20
C ILE A 51 -1.79 -5.99 1.78
N ILE A 52 -2.35 -5.85 2.96
CA ILE A 52 -3.07 -6.91 3.67
C ILE A 52 -4.54 -6.53 3.72
N ILE A 53 -5.41 -7.33 3.12
CA ILE A 53 -6.86 -7.14 3.17
C ILE A 53 -7.50 -8.33 3.88
N ASN A 54 -8.30 -8.06 4.90
CA ASN A 54 -9.00 -9.08 5.66
C ASN A 54 -10.53 -8.96 5.46
N GLY A 55 -11.15 -10.09 5.13
CA GLY A 55 -12.54 -10.25 4.74
C GLY A 55 -13.49 -10.83 5.79
N GLU A 56 -13.14 -10.90 7.07
CA GLU A 56 -13.87 -11.68 8.09
C GLU A 56 -15.28 -11.15 8.42
N GLY A 57 -16.32 -11.94 8.11
CA GLY A 57 -17.73 -11.60 8.39
C GLY A 57 -18.16 -10.32 7.67
N ASP A 58 -18.88 -9.44 8.36
CA ASP A 58 -19.30 -8.12 7.82
C ASP A 58 -18.21 -7.04 7.91
N ARG A 59 -17.10 -7.34 8.61
CA ARG A 59 -16.00 -6.39 8.77
C ARG A 59 -14.95 -6.63 7.70
N LYS A 60 -14.48 -5.54 7.13
CA LYS A 60 -13.36 -5.49 6.21
C LYS A 60 -12.28 -4.63 6.82
N SER A 61 -11.04 -5.03 6.67
CA SER A 61 -9.91 -4.19 7.04
C SER A 61 -8.83 -4.24 5.98
N THR A 62 -8.18 -3.12 5.78
CA THR A 62 -6.99 -3.02 4.94
C THR A 62 -5.86 -2.41 5.76
N GLU A 63 -4.72 -3.06 5.71
CA GLU A 63 -3.45 -2.59 6.26
C GLU A 63 -2.43 -2.49 5.13
N ILE A 64 -1.79 -1.33 4.99
CA ILE A 64 -0.69 -1.15 4.04
C ILE A 64 0.56 -0.87 4.86
N ASN A 65 1.60 -1.68 4.64
CA ASN A 65 2.92 -1.54 5.23
C ASN A 65 3.90 -1.10 4.15
N ALA A 66 4.51 0.07 4.33
CA ALA A 66 5.56 0.57 3.45
C ALA A 66 6.92 0.41 4.13
N PHE A 67 7.79 -0.34 3.48
CA PHE A 67 9.17 -0.54 3.89
C PHE A 67 10.02 0.51 3.19
N LEU A 68 10.50 1.48 3.96
CA LEU A 68 11.41 2.52 3.51
C LEU A 68 12.85 2.15 3.92
N GLU A 69 13.84 2.87 3.41
CA GLU A 69 15.26 2.53 3.61
C GLU A 69 15.69 2.35 5.09
N HIS A 70 15.15 3.15 6.01
CA HIS A 70 15.53 3.12 7.43
C HIS A 70 14.36 3.01 8.40
N LYS A 71 13.14 2.79 7.89
CA LYS A 71 11.95 2.66 8.74
C LYS A 71 10.81 1.97 8.02
N GLN A 72 9.87 1.46 8.80
CA GLN A 72 8.58 1.02 8.31
C GLN A 72 7.50 2.02 8.74
N ILE A 73 6.57 2.32 7.85
CA ILE A 73 5.35 3.07 8.16
C ILE A 73 4.14 2.24 7.75
N ASN A 74 3.01 2.44 8.44
CA ASN A 74 1.81 1.68 8.16
C ASN A 74 0.55 2.54 8.17
N ALA A 75 -0.49 2.03 7.51
CA ALA A 75 -1.81 2.60 7.53
C ALA A 75 -2.86 1.50 7.61
N LYS A 76 -3.65 1.50 8.67
CA LYS A 76 -4.78 0.59 8.86
C LYS A 76 -6.11 1.31 8.81
N VAL A 77 -7.09 0.69 8.14
CA VAL A 77 -8.48 1.16 8.06
C VAL A 77 -9.42 -0.03 8.13
N GLU A 78 -10.49 0.11 8.90
CA GLU A 78 -11.58 -0.86 9.03
C GLU A 78 -12.88 -0.26 8.46
N GLY A 79 -13.80 -1.11 8.03
CA GLY A 79 -15.05 -0.73 7.41
C GLY A 79 -15.88 -1.94 6.98
N MET A 80 -16.87 -1.71 6.11
CA MET A 80 -17.76 -2.78 5.60
C MET A 80 -17.34 -3.26 4.20
N ASP A 81 -16.44 -2.52 3.53
CA ASP A 81 -16.09 -2.73 2.12
C ASP A 81 -14.55 -2.73 1.94
N ALA A 82 -14.02 -3.75 1.28
CA ALA A 82 -12.60 -3.90 0.96
C ALA A 82 -12.08 -2.75 0.05
N TYR A 83 -12.85 -2.33 -0.95
CA TYR A 83 -12.49 -1.24 -1.85
C TYR A 83 -12.37 0.09 -1.10
N ASN A 84 -13.34 0.40 -0.24
CA ASN A 84 -13.35 1.63 0.53
C ASN A 84 -12.23 1.64 1.59
N THR A 85 -12.04 0.52 2.29
CA THR A 85 -10.96 0.40 3.28
C THR A 85 -9.58 0.50 2.63
N PHE A 86 -9.37 -0.13 1.47
CA PHE A 86 -8.15 0.02 0.68
C PHE A 86 -7.94 1.46 0.23
N ALA A 87 -8.93 2.11 -0.37
CA ALA A 87 -8.81 3.49 -0.85
C ALA A 87 -8.42 4.46 0.28
N LYS A 88 -9.03 4.30 1.46
CA LYS A 88 -8.71 5.10 2.65
C LYS A 88 -7.32 4.79 3.21
N ALA A 89 -6.93 3.52 3.28
CA ALA A 89 -5.59 3.12 3.71
C ALA A 89 -4.51 3.66 2.76
N PHE A 90 -4.78 3.63 1.45
CA PHE A 90 -3.92 4.19 0.42
C PHE A 90 -3.71 5.70 0.59
N LEU A 91 -4.77 6.48 0.83
CA LEU A 91 -4.63 7.92 1.07
C LEU A 91 -3.80 8.22 2.32
N LYS A 92 -3.98 7.42 3.39
CA LYS A 92 -3.19 7.56 4.62
C LYS A 92 -1.71 7.25 4.39
N ILE A 93 -1.39 6.15 3.70
CA ILE A 93 0.01 5.78 3.45
C ILE A 93 0.68 6.76 2.47
N GLU A 94 -0.04 7.21 1.43
CA GLU A 94 0.47 8.21 0.48
C GLU A 94 0.84 9.51 1.20
N ARG A 95 -0.01 9.98 2.14
CA ARG A 95 0.28 11.16 2.93
C ARG A 95 1.52 10.98 3.80
N GLN A 96 1.65 9.84 4.49
CA GLN A 96 2.83 9.56 5.33
C GLN A 96 4.12 9.48 4.52
N ILE A 97 4.08 8.94 3.30
CA ILE A 97 5.24 8.90 2.39
C ILE A 97 5.62 10.33 1.95
N LYS A 98 4.65 11.17 1.57
CA LYS A 98 4.90 12.58 1.22
C LYS A 98 5.52 13.36 2.37
N GLU A 99 4.99 13.17 3.59
CA GLU A 99 5.56 13.80 4.79
C GLU A 99 6.99 13.32 5.07
N PHE A 100 7.28 12.04 4.79
CA PHE A 100 8.64 11.50 4.91
C PHE A 100 9.58 12.11 3.87
N GLU A 101 9.20 12.11 2.60
CA GLU A 101 9.98 12.69 1.50
C GLU A 101 10.30 14.17 1.76
N SER A 102 9.31 14.96 2.18
CA SER A 102 9.50 16.37 2.52
C SER A 102 10.58 16.53 3.60
N ARG A 103 10.46 15.77 4.71
CA ARG A 103 11.43 15.86 5.82
C ARG A 103 12.85 15.47 5.40
N VAL A 104 13.00 14.43 4.57
CA VAL A 104 14.34 13.98 4.15
C VAL A 104 14.96 14.91 3.10
N THR A 105 14.14 15.47 2.22
CA THR A 105 14.58 16.43 1.19
C THR A 105 14.96 17.77 1.81
N ASP A 106 14.17 18.28 2.76
CA ASP A 106 14.49 19.51 3.49
C ASP A 106 15.82 19.41 4.24
N HIS A 107 16.14 18.24 4.80
CA HIS A 107 17.42 17.97 5.45
C HIS A 107 18.60 17.82 4.48
N HIS A 108 18.35 17.43 3.22
CA HIS A 108 19.39 17.32 2.19
C HIS A 108 19.73 18.65 1.50
N GLY A 109 18.90 19.70 1.67
CA GLY A 109 19.14 21.03 1.13
C GLY A 109 20.20 21.89 1.86
N TYR A 110 20.89 21.33 2.85
CA TYR A 110 21.88 22.03 3.69
C TYR A 110 23.34 21.57 3.46
N ARG A 111 23.70 21.16 2.24
CA ARG A 111 25.09 20.87 1.86
C ARG A 111 25.50 21.61 0.59
#